data_AF-A0A9D7N4P2-F1
#
_entry.id   AF-A0A9D7N4P2-F1
#
_cell.length_a   1.000
_cell.length_b   1.000
_cell.length_c   1.000
_cell.angle_alpha   90.00
_cell.angle_beta   90.00
_cell.angle_gamma   90.00
#
_symmetry.space_group_name_H-M   'P 1'
#
loop_
_entity.id
_entity.type
_entity.pdbx_description
1 polymer ?
#
loop_
_entity_poly.entity_id
_entity_poly.type
_entity_poly.pdbx_seq_one_letter_code
_entity_poly.pdbx_strand_id
1 'polypeptide(L)' 'MSGTLEELHRIQASAKLGDVGTRERELGALAEAMDELGCERGTVVTLDDASTVKHGGREIEAVPAWQWLLS' A
#
# COMPACT_ATOMS: atom_id res chain seq x y z
N MET A 1 -1.49 24.58 -19.57
CA MET A 1 -0.38 23.75 -19.06
C MET A 1 -1.00 22.52 -18.43
N SER A 2 -1.06 21.42 -19.17
CA SER A 2 -1.51 20.13 -18.64
C SER A 2 -0.34 19.52 -17.87
N GLY A 3 -0.18 19.93 -16.62
CA GLY A 3 0.66 19.14 -15.71
C GLY A 3 -0.06 17.81 -15.53
N THR A 4 0.53 16.73 -16.02
CA THR A 4 0.24 15.39 -15.52
C THR A 4 0.33 15.50 -14.00
N LEU A 5 -0.80 15.47 -13.31
CA LEU A 5 -0.81 15.20 -11.88
C LEU A 5 -0.03 13.90 -11.74
N GLU A 6 1.12 13.94 -11.08
CA GLU A 6 1.83 12.72 -10.72
C GLU A 6 0.80 11.81 -10.04
N GLU A 7 0.67 10.60 -10.58
CA GLU A 7 -0.32 9.63 -10.13
C GLU A 7 -0.16 9.44 -8.63
N LEU A 8 -1.18 9.84 -7.85
CA LEU A 8 -1.06 9.86 -6.39
C LEU A 8 -0.83 8.42 -5.88
N HIS A 9 0.27 8.23 -5.16
CA HIS A 9 0.70 6.94 -4.63
C HIS A 9 0.70 6.99 -3.10
N ARG A 10 0.00 6.05 -2.45
CA ARG A 10 -0.01 5.92 -0.98
C ARG A 10 1.03 4.93 -0.51
N ILE A 11 1.82 5.34 0.49
CA ILE A 11 2.83 4.50 1.11
C ILE A 11 2.57 4.46 2.62
N GLN A 12 2.50 3.25 3.17
CA GLN A 12 2.42 2.96 4.60
C GLN A 12 3.58 2.05 4.99
N ALA A 13 3.96 2.00 6.27
CA ALA A 13 4.86 0.98 6.79
C ALA A 13 4.20 0.16 7.91
N SER A 14 4.45 -1.15 7.94
CA SER A 14 4.02 -2.05 9.01
C SER A 14 5.03 -3.19 9.21
N ALA A 15 5.51 -3.42 10.42
CA ALA A 15 6.55 -4.43 10.66
C ALA A 15 6.09 -5.86 10.34
N LYS A 16 4.81 -6.19 10.51
CA LYS A 16 4.24 -7.51 10.20
C LYS A 16 2.80 -7.38 9.72
N LEU A 17 2.44 -8.14 8.70
CA LEU A 17 1.06 -8.31 8.25
C LEU A 17 0.48 -9.69 8.62
N GLY A 18 1.22 -10.50 9.38
CA GLY A 18 0.89 -11.91 9.64
C GLY A 18 -0.25 -12.17 10.63
N ASP A 19 -0.71 -11.19 11.40
CA ASP A 19 -1.90 -11.34 12.24
C ASP A 19 -3.15 -10.92 11.45
N VAL A 20 -4.12 -11.84 11.31
CA VAL A 20 -5.30 -11.67 10.44
C VAL A 20 -6.12 -10.43 10.83
N GLY A 21 -6.25 -10.15 12.13
CA GLY A 21 -6.99 -8.97 12.60
C GLY A 21 -6.26 -7.66 12.29
N THR A 22 -4.94 -7.65 12.44
CA THR A 22 -4.09 -6.51 12.09
C THR A 22 -4.09 -6.27 10.58
N ARG A 23 -4.00 -7.34 9.77
CA ARG A 23 -3.94 -7.26 8.31
C ARG A 23 -5.15 -6.57 7.69
N GLU A 24 -6.36 -6.98 8.08
CA GLU A 24 -7.59 -6.38 7.52
C GLU A 24 -7.73 -4.91 7.90
N ARG A 25 -7.35 -4.52 9.14
CA ARG A 25 -7.41 -3.12 9.58
C ARG A 25 -6.43 -2.24 8.82
N GLU A 26 -5.17 -2.67 8.68
CA GLU A 26 -4.14 -1.88 8.01
C GLU A 26 -4.42 -1.74 6.50
N LEU A 27 -4.85 -2.83 5.84
CA LEU A 27 -5.17 -2.80 4.42
C LEU A 27 -6.46 -2.02 4.12
N GLY A 28 -7.47 -2.11 5.00
CA GLY A 28 -8.70 -1.34 4.90
C GLY A 28 -8.44 0.15 5.02
N ALA A 29 -7.67 0.58 6.03
CA ALA A 29 -7.32 1.99 6.21
C ALA A 29 -6.54 2.56 5.02
N LEU A 30 -5.63 1.77 4.43
CA LEU A 30 -4.90 2.17 3.23
C LEU A 30 -5.83 2.28 2.02
N ALA A 31 -6.76 1.34 1.84
CA ALA A 31 -7.72 1.38 0.74
C ALA A 31 -8.68 2.57 0.86
N GLU A 32 -9.19 2.86 2.06
CA GLU A 32 -10.03 4.04 2.31
C GLU A 32 -9.28 5.34 1.96
N ALA A 33 -8.03 5.47 2.41
CA ALA A 33 -7.19 6.62 2.06
C ALA A 33 -6.92 6.71 0.55
N MET A 34 -6.76 5.58 -0.14
CA MET A 34 -6.61 5.55 -1.59
C MET A 34 -7.88 6.06 -2.30
N ASP A 35 -9.07 5.66 -1.84
CA ASP A 35 -10.33 6.10 -2.43
C ASP A 35 -10.61 7.59 -2.19
N GLU A 36 -10.37 8.09 -0.98
CA GLU A 36 -10.51 9.52 -0.65
C GLU A 36 -9.61 10.41 -1.51
N LEU A 37 -8.46 9.89 -1.93
CA LEU A 37 -7.40 10.65 -2.59
C LEU A 37 -7.28 10.30 -4.08
N GLY A 38 -8.17 9.44 -4.61
CA GLY A 38 -8.17 9.03 -6.01
C GLY A 38 -6.90 8.30 -6.45
N CYS A 39 -6.27 7.54 -5.56
CA CYS A 39 -5.04 6.81 -5.81
C CYS A 39 -5.34 5.40 -6.34
N GLU A 40 -4.77 5.02 -7.47
CA GLU A 40 -4.95 3.66 -8.01
C GLU A 40 -3.98 2.64 -7.40
N ARG A 41 -2.86 3.13 -6.84
CA ARG A 41 -1.77 2.32 -6.31
C ARG A 41 -1.46 2.61 -4.84
N GLY A 42 -1.28 1.55 -4.07
CA GLY A 42 -0.85 1.60 -2.67
C GLY A 42 0.32 0.65 -2.40
N THR A 43 1.22 1.04 -1.50
CA THR A 43 2.33 0.20 -1.04
C THR A 43 2.37 0.14 0.48
N VAL A 44 2.53 -1.05 1.02
CA VAL A 44 2.86 -1.29 2.43
C VAL A 44 4.30 -1.76 2.52
N VAL A 45 5.18 -0.94 3.07
CA VAL A 45 6.56 -1.33 3.36
C VAL A 45 6.57 -2.20 4.61
N THR A 46 7.03 -3.44 4.50
CA THR A 46 7.07 -4.41 5.59
C THR A 46 8.48 -4.64 6.10
N LEU A 47 8.66 -5.35 7.21
CA LEU A 47 10.01 -5.74 7.63
C LEU A 47 10.61 -6.75 6.64
N ASP A 48 9.86 -7.81 6.33
CA ASP A 48 10.31 -8.96 5.54
C ASP A 48 9.21 -9.61 4.66
N ASP A 49 7.96 -9.19 4.78
CA ASP A 49 6.82 -9.79 4.07
C ASP A 49 6.63 -9.19 2.66
N ALA A 50 6.65 -10.03 1.62
CA ALA A 50 6.29 -9.64 0.26
C ALA A 50 4.94 -10.27 -0.15
N SER A 51 3.97 -9.45 -0.57
CA SER A 51 2.68 -9.96 -1.08
C SER A 51 1.93 -8.92 -1.90
N THR A 52 1.06 -9.35 -2.80
CA THR A 52 0.11 -8.47 -3.49
C THR A 52 -1.29 -8.77 -2.98
N VAL A 53 -2.02 -7.73 -2.57
CA VAL A 53 -3.40 -7.85 -2.11
C VAL A 53 -4.33 -7.04 -3.00
N LYS A 54 -5.41 -7.68 -3.43
CA LYS A 54 -6.55 -7.00 -4.06
C LYS A 54 -7.57 -6.68 -2.98
N HIS A 55 -7.87 -5.40 -2.79
CA HIS A 55 -8.87 -4.94 -1.83
C HIS A 55 -9.74 -3.87 -2.50
N GLY A 56 -11.06 -4.06 -2.54
CA GLY A 56 -11.98 -3.09 -3.15
C GLY A 56 -11.74 -2.80 -4.64
N GLY A 57 -11.07 -3.69 -5.38
CA GLY A 57 -10.68 -3.44 -6.78
C GLY A 57 -9.39 -2.64 -6.96
N ARG A 58 -8.74 -2.23 -5.86
CA ARG A 58 -7.40 -1.64 -5.83
C ARG A 58 -6.33 -2.69 -5.59
N GLU A 59 -5.13 -2.40 -6.08
CA GLU A 59 -3.96 -3.22 -5.84
C GLU A 59 -3.06 -2.56 -4.79
N ILE A 60 -2.81 -3.30 -3.72
CA ILE A 60 -1.87 -2.92 -2.66
C ILE A 60 -0.71 -3.90 -2.69
N GLU A 61 0.50 -3.36 -2.78
CA GLU A 61 1.73 -4.15 -2.79
C GLU A 61 2.42 -4.06 -1.42
N ALA A 62 2.61 -5.19 -0.77
CA ALA A 62 3.46 -5.30 0.40
C ALA A 62 4.90 -5.61 -0.05
N VAL A 63 5.85 -4.75 0.30
CA VAL A 63 7.25 -4.83 -0.13
C VAL A 63 8.16 -4.80 1.11
N PRO A 64 9.11 -5.75 1.26
CA PRO A 64 10.12 -5.68 2.31
C PRO A 64 10.91 -4.37 2.26
N ALA A 65 11.19 -3.78 3.41
CA ALA A 65 11.86 -2.48 3.54
C ALA A 65 13.19 -2.43 2.81
N TRP A 66 13.96 -3.53 2.86
CA TRP A 66 15.24 -3.61 2.17
C TRP A 66 15.09 -3.59 0.64
N GLN A 67 14.00 -4.15 0.08
CA GLN A 67 13.73 -4.10 -1.36
C GLN A 67 13.30 -2.69 -1.77
N TRP A 68 12.40 -2.09 -0.99
CA TRP A 68 11.90 -0.74 -1.23
C TRP A 68 12.99 0.34 -1.14
N LEU A 69 13.93 0.21 -0.21
CA LEU A 69 15.07 1.14 -0.10
C LEU A 69 16.06 1.04 -1.26
N LEU A 70 16.01 -0.05 -2.04
CA LEU A 70 16.92 -0.31 -3.15
C LEU A 70 16.27 -0.11 -4.54
N SER A 71 14.98 0.24 -4.59
CA SER A 71 14.21 0.45 -5.82
C SER A 71 14.33 1.85 -6.40
#